data_AF-A0A4U6UG58-F1
#
_entry.id   AF-A0A4U6UG58-F1
#
_cell.length_a   1.000
_cell.length_b   1.000
_cell.length_c   1.000
_cell.angle_alpha   90.00
_cell.angle_beta   90.00
_cell.angle_gamma   90.00
#
_symmetry.space_group_name_H-M   'P 1'
#
loop_
_entity.id
_entity.type
_entity.pdbx_description
1 polymer ?
#
loop_
_entity_poly.entity_id
_entity_poly.type
_entity_poly.pdbx_seq_one_letter_code
_entity_poly.pdbx_strand_id
1 'polypeptide(L)'
;MPFSFSLLASGVYINHSSSSYAIGHSRCYKGHSAPVTALVDKLLVDGESKVLASGGEDCTIRLWSMSTRAKNHPLIATFHGHEKALSFLSVTRHKSSLLVSCSKDSKVKVWDTVAASSGSSSCVGSTHINSSGPPIALKCHESLCYMVAGSEVTAIDLRTMKKASVLALHNHGILSCEMLPSEWLICTGTKDKALLWDIRKGQELPNAVAELHSDGPVTLLHLDPYKVVTGVPSDCEVHVWETRTGELLNTLSCGEPADLGGRSRLSAMAVDGCRIAMAGSSPEGSVFHYRDFVKSSAPVSLPGKEVSRFWRPQFGYNDSDDEE
;
A
#
# COMPACT_ATOMS: atom_id res chain seq x y z
N MET A 1 6.99 10.25 -12.24
CA MET A 1 8.11 10.19 -11.28
C MET A 1 7.64 9.40 -10.07
N PRO A 2 8.05 8.13 -9.89
CA PRO A 2 7.74 7.42 -8.66
C PRO A 2 8.58 8.02 -7.52
N PHE A 3 7.91 8.42 -6.44
CA PHE A 3 8.58 8.84 -5.21
C PHE A 3 8.83 7.59 -4.37
N SER A 4 10.03 7.47 -3.80
CA SER A 4 10.32 6.45 -2.78
C SER A 4 10.34 7.14 -1.42
N PHE A 5 9.52 6.62 -0.51
CA PHE A 5 9.43 7.09 0.87
C PHE A 5 10.16 6.10 1.78
N SER A 6 11.00 6.60 2.69
CA SER A 6 11.55 5.78 3.77
C SER A 6 11.27 6.41 5.14
N LEU A 7 10.90 5.54 6.08
CA LEU A 7 10.64 5.87 7.47
C LEU A 7 11.89 5.57 8.28
N LEU A 8 12.42 6.56 9.01
CA LEU A 8 13.38 6.36 10.09
C LEU A 8 12.78 6.93 11.38
N ALA A 9 13.29 6.46 12.53
CA ALA A 9 12.72 6.63 13.87
C ALA A 9 12.38 8.06 14.34
N SER A 10 12.69 9.10 13.57
CA SER A 10 12.31 10.50 13.88
C SER A 10 12.13 11.40 12.65
N GLY A 11 11.99 10.85 11.44
CA GLY A 11 11.96 11.66 10.23
C GLY A 11 11.40 10.95 9.00
N VAL A 12 10.77 11.73 8.14
CA VAL A 12 10.31 11.26 6.81
C VAL A 12 11.35 11.67 5.78
N TYR A 13 11.87 10.69 5.05
CA TYR A 13 12.84 10.91 3.99
C TYR A 13 12.18 10.68 2.64
N ILE A 14 12.37 11.62 1.73
CA ILE A 14 11.85 11.54 0.37
C ILE A 14 13.01 11.69 -0.59
N ASN A 15 13.21 10.66 -1.41
CA ASN A 15 14.20 10.69 -2.48
C ASN A 15 13.52 11.10 -3.79
N HIS A 16 14.05 12.15 -4.42
CA HIS A 16 13.66 12.55 -5.76
C HIS A 16 14.77 12.13 -6.74
N SER A 17 14.49 11.16 -7.62
CA SER A 17 15.38 10.84 -8.73
C SER A 17 14.90 11.57 -9.99
N SER A 18 15.72 12.47 -10.52
CA SER A 18 15.56 13.00 -11.88
C SER A 18 16.49 12.19 -12.80
N SER A 19 15.97 11.70 -13.93
CA SER A 19 16.56 10.66 -14.79
C SER A 19 18.08 10.72 -15.06
N SER A 20 18.62 9.51 -15.18
CA SER A 20 19.86 9.03 -15.83
C SER A 20 21.24 9.45 -15.33
N TYR A 21 21.39 10.49 -14.50
CA TYR A 21 22.65 10.77 -13.79
C TYR A 21 22.36 11.44 -12.44
N ALA A 22 21.62 10.75 -11.55
CA ALA A 22 21.09 11.40 -10.35
C ALA A 22 22.03 11.26 -9.15
N ILE A 23 22.68 12.36 -8.77
CA ILE A 23 22.93 12.62 -7.34
C ILE A 23 21.54 12.79 -6.73
N GLY A 24 21.03 11.76 -6.04
CA GLY A 24 19.72 11.82 -5.40
C GLY A 24 19.71 12.90 -4.33
N HIS A 25 18.95 13.98 -4.54
CA HIS A 25 18.70 14.95 -3.47
C HIS A 25 17.63 14.36 -2.54
N SER A 26 18.08 13.84 -1.40
CA SER A 26 17.19 13.42 -0.32
C SER A 26 16.72 14.64 0.48
N ARG A 27 15.42 14.80 0.67
CA ARG A 27 14.85 15.78 1.61
C ARG A 27 14.42 15.07 2.89
N CYS A 28 14.82 15.64 4.03
CA CYS A 28 14.43 15.17 5.35
C CYS A 28 13.42 16.16 5.97
N TYR A 29 12.23 15.66 6.27
CA TYR A 29 11.19 16.40 6.98
C TYR A 29 11.27 16.06 8.46
N LYS A 30 11.72 17.03 9.26
CA LYS A 30 11.88 16.90 10.72
C LYS A 30 10.72 17.60 11.43
N GLY A 31 10.15 16.95 12.45
CA GLY A 31 9.15 17.59 13.31
C GLY A 31 8.38 16.63 14.21
N HIS A 32 8.20 15.37 13.83
CA HIS A 32 7.63 14.37 14.74
C HIS A 32 8.50 14.18 15.99
N SER A 33 7.88 14.01 17.15
CA SER A 33 8.58 13.82 18.44
C SER A 33 8.76 12.34 18.82
N ALA A 34 8.28 11.43 17.98
CA ALA A 34 8.40 9.99 18.14
C ALA A 34 8.45 9.31 16.75
N PRO A 35 8.66 7.98 16.65
CA PRO A 35 8.72 7.27 15.38
C PRO A 35 7.52 7.55 14.47
N VAL A 36 7.82 7.77 13.19
CA VAL A 36 6.80 7.91 12.15
C VAL A 36 6.36 6.50 11.72
N THR A 37 5.08 6.21 11.85
CA THR A 37 4.50 4.87 11.66
C THR A 37 3.56 4.79 10.48
N ALA A 38 3.09 5.93 9.97
CA ALA A 38 2.16 5.99 8.85
C ALA A 38 2.57 7.09 7.86
N LEU A 39 2.43 6.77 6.57
CA LEU A 39 2.54 7.72 5.47
C LEU A 39 1.34 7.54 4.56
N VAL A 40 0.96 8.63 3.92
CA VAL A 40 -0.13 8.60 2.93
C VAL A 40 0.27 7.82 1.68
N ASP A 41 -0.68 7.08 1.13
CA ASP A 41 -0.56 6.28 -0.09
C ASP A 41 -0.47 7.11 -1.38
N LYS A 42 -0.98 8.35 -1.36
CA LYS A 42 -0.91 9.30 -2.47
C LYS A 42 -0.68 10.72 -1.96
N LEU A 43 0.04 11.53 -2.73
CA LEU A 43 0.20 12.95 -2.41
C LEU A 43 -1.15 13.68 -2.50
N LEU A 44 -1.41 14.53 -1.52
CA LEU A 44 -2.51 15.50 -1.51
C LEU A 44 -2.18 16.62 -2.52
N VAL A 45 -3.23 17.23 -3.09
CA VAL A 45 -3.11 18.36 -4.02
C VAL A 45 -3.75 19.59 -3.38
N ASP A 46 -2.96 20.64 -3.23
CA ASP A 46 -3.40 21.97 -2.80
C ASP A 46 -3.00 22.99 -3.87
N GLY A 47 -3.90 23.22 -4.82
CA GLY A 47 -3.62 23.94 -6.07
C GLY A 47 -2.49 23.27 -6.87
N GLU A 48 -1.47 24.05 -7.26
CA GLU A 48 -0.26 23.56 -7.96
C GLU A 48 0.76 22.89 -7.02
N SER A 49 0.48 22.85 -5.70
CA SER A 49 1.42 22.32 -4.72
C SER A 49 1.06 20.90 -4.29
N LYS A 50 2.10 20.08 -4.12
CA LYS A 50 1.98 18.72 -3.60
C LYS A 50 2.17 18.74 -2.08
N VAL A 51 1.30 18.04 -1.37
CA VAL A 51 1.35 17.92 0.09
C VAL A 51 1.51 16.45 0.47
N LEU A 52 2.46 16.18 1.38
CA LEU A 52 2.63 14.87 2.00
C LEU A 52 2.01 14.88 3.39
N ALA A 53 1.33 13.80 3.77
CA ALA A 53 0.89 13.58 5.15
C ALA A 53 1.66 12.42 5.80
N SER A 54 2.06 12.61 7.05
CA SER A 54 2.68 11.58 7.89
C SER A 54 2.02 11.50 9.27
N GLY A 55 2.07 10.34 9.89
CA GLY A 55 1.57 10.09 11.24
C GLY A 55 2.56 9.26 12.05
N GLY A 56 2.58 9.44 13.36
CA GLY A 56 3.56 8.77 14.22
C GLY A 56 3.02 8.29 15.57
N GLU A 57 3.94 7.77 16.38
CA GLU A 57 3.70 7.39 17.77
C GLU A 57 3.46 8.60 18.68
N ASP A 58 3.77 9.81 18.20
CA ASP A 58 3.46 11.07 18.89
C ASP A 58 1.97 11.45 18.80
N CYS A 59 1.14 10.56 18.24
CA CYS A 59 -0.32 10.71 18.12
C CYS A 59 -0.75 11.87 17.21
N THR A 60 0.18 12.45 16.44
CA THR A 60 -0.09 13.57 15.52
C THR A 60 -0.06 13.17 14.06
N ILE A 61 -0.80 13.90 13.24
CA ILE A 61 -0.67 13.90 11.78
C ILE A 61 -0.01 15.20 11.37
N ARG A 62 0.98 15.15 10.48
CA ARG A 62 1.68 16.32 9.97
C ARG A 62 1.56 16.42 8.46
N LEU A 63 1.29 17.63 7.99
CA LEU A 63 1.23 17.97 6.57
C LEU A 63 2.49 18.72 6.15
N TRP A 64 3.10 18.30 5.05
CA TRP A 64 4.36 18.82 4.56
C TRP A 64 4.24 19.34 3.14
N SER A 65 4.67 20.57 2.90
CA SER A 65 4.77 21.14 1.55
C SER A 65 5.96 20.52 0.83
N MET A 66 5.69 19.98 -0.36
CA MET A 66 6.71 19.47 -1.26
C MET A 66 7.24 20.54 -2.23
N SER A 67 6.77 21.80 -2.13
CA SER A 67 7.20 22.87 -3.01
C SER A 67 8.71 23.12 -2.92
N THR A 68 9.35 23.38 -4.06
CA THR A 68 10.79 23.72 -4.14
C THR A 68 11.13 25.04 -3.45
N ARG A 69 10.12 25.89 -3.19
CA ARG A 69 10.25 27.19 -2.51
C ARG A 69 10.24 27.08 -0.98
N ALA A 70 9.77 25.97 -0.41
CA ALA A 70 9.59 25.79 1.04
C ALA A 70 10.88 25.33 1.77
N LYS A 71 12.05 25.85 1.40
CA LYS A 71 13.36 25.33 1.87
C LYS A 71 13.61 25.46 3.37
N ASN A 72 12.91 26.34 4.08
CA ASN A 72 13.22 26.65 5.49
C ASN A 72 12.22 26.06 6.51
N HIS A 73 10.96 25.85 6.14
CA HIS A 73 9.97 25.24 7.03
C HIS A 73 8.88 24.53 6.20
N PRO A 74 9.05 23.23 5.91
CA PRO A 74 8.10 22.51 5.06
C PRO A 74 6.80 22.12 5.77
N LEU A 75 6.75 22.15 7.11
CA LEU A 75 5.54 21.79 7.86
C LEU A 75 4.46 22.85 7.64
N ILE A 76 3.31 22.42 7.12
CA ILE A 76 2.11 23.21 6.86
C ILE A 76 1.21 23.23 8.08
N ALA A 77 0.89 22.05 8.61
CA ALA A 77 -0.06 21.89 9.71
C ALA A 77 0.25 20.64 10.54
N THR A 78 -0.19 20.64 11.80
CA THR A 78 -0.17 19.48 12.70
C THR A 78 -1.55 19.24 13.26
N PHE A 79 -2.12 18.08 13.00
CA PHE A 79 -3.42 17.67 13.52
C PHE A 79 -3.27 16.85 14.78
N HIS A 80 -4.04 17.24 15.78
CA HIS A 80 -4.13 16.62 17.09
C HIS A 80 -5.53 16.04 17.26
N GLY A 81 -5.65 14.94 18.02
CA GLY A 81 -6.95 14.38 18.38
C GLY A 81 -6.99 12.86 18.46
N HIS A 82 -5.98 12.15 17.97
CA HIS A 82 -5.76 10.76 18.35
C HIS A 82 -5.13 10.67 19.73
N GLU A 83 -5.53 9.65 20.49
CA GLU A 83 -5.05 9.44 21.87
C GLU A 83 -3.93 8.40 21.95
N LYS A 84 -3.68 7.69 20.85
CA LYS A 84 -2.61 6.69 20.71
C LYS A 84 -1.97 6.77 19.34
N ALA A 85 -0.85 6.07 19.19
CA ALA A 85 -0.05 6.00 17.97
C ALA A 85 -0.89 5.73 16.72
N LEU A 86 -0.60 6.48 15.65
CA LEU A 86 -1.19 6.21 14.35
C LEU A 86 -0.67 4.89 13.79
N SER A 87 -1.56 4.18 13.10
CA SER A 87 -1.24 2.92 12.41
C SER A 87 -1.26 3.11 10.90
N PHE A 88 -2.23 3.86 10.36
CA PHE A 88 -2.35 4.07 8.91
C PHE A 88 -2.89 5.45 8.55
N LEU A 89 -2.56 5.90 7.33
CA LEU A 89 -3.05 7.11 6.69
C LEU A 89 -3.41 6.83 5.23
N SER A 90 -4.53 7.36 4.74
CA SER A 90 -4.94 7.23 3.35
C SER A 90 -5.74 8.45 2.89
N VAL A 91 -5.56 8.87 1.63
CA VAL A 91 -6.29 10.01 1.04
C VAL A 91 -7.60 9.56 0.42
N THR A 92 -8.66 10.34 0.64
CA THR A 92 -9.92 10.08 -0.05
C THR A 92 -9.84 10.54 -1.50
N ARG A 93 -10.38 9.74 -2.43
CA ARG A 93 -10.37 10.09 -3.86
C ARG A 93 -11.54 10.97 -4.29
N HIS A 94 -12.63 10.99 -3.51
CA HIS A 94 -13.79 11.82 -3.82
C HIS A 94 -13.62 13.30 -3.43
N LYS A 95 -12.73 13.59 -2.46
CA LYS A 95 -12.32 14.94 -2.07
C LYS A 95 -10.84 14.95 -1.72
N SER A 96 -10.02 15.58 -2.57
CA SER A 96 -8.56 15.63 -2.41
C SER A 96 -8.09 16.37 -1.15
N SER A 97 -8.98 17.07 -0.43
CA SER A 97 -8.71 17.70 0.86
C SER A 97 -8.93 16.79 2.06
N LEU A 98 -9.53 15.60 1.88
CA LEU A 98 -9.82 14.72 3.01
C LEU A 98 -8.75 13.63 3.16
N LEU A 99 -8.29 13.48 4.40
CA LEU A 99 -7.38 12.44 4.84
C LEU A 99 -8.10 11.55 5.86
N VAL A 100 -7.88 10.25 5.79
CA VAL A 100 -8.39 9.28 6.75
C VAL A 100 -7.22 8.69 7.52
N SER A 101 -7.38 8.59 8.84
CA SER A 101 -6.42 7.99 9.73
C SER A 101 -7.02 6.84 10.53
N CYS A 102 -6.19 5.86 10.85
CA CYS A 102 -6.49 4.78 11.78
C CYS A 102 -5.41 4.75 12.86
N SER A 103 -5.82 4.58 14.12
CA SER A 103 -4.94 4.59 15.29
C SER A 103 -5.19 3.40 16.21
N LYS A 104 -4.20 3.10 17.06
CA LYS A 104 -4.30 2.13 18.16
C LYS A 104 -5.33 2.55 19.23
N ASP A 105 -5.92 3.74 19.14
CA ASP A 105 -7.05 4.20 19.97
C ASP A 105 -8.42 3.65 19.52
N SER A 106 -8.42 2.72 18.55
CA SER A 106 -9.62 2.10 17.99
C SER A 106 -10.57 3.09 17.30
N LYS A 107 -10.07 4.25 16.87
CA LYS A 107 -10.83 5.22 16.09
C LYS A 107 -10.28 5.32 14.67
N VAL A 108 -11.22 5.48 13.73
CA VAL A 108 -10.93 6.08 12.43
C VAL A 108 -11.42 7.52 12.43
N LYS A 109 -10.57 8.42 11.95
CA LYS A 109 -10.85 9.86 11.87
C LYS A 109 -10.70 10.36 10.45
N VAL A 110 -11.50 11.35 10.10
CA VAL A 110 -11.44 12.07 8.83
C VAL A 110 -11.03 13.50 9.11
N TRP A 111 -10.05 13.97 8.35
CA TRP A 111 -9.44 15.27 8.50
C TRP A 111 -9.59 16.06 7.22
N ASP A 112 -10.02 17.31 7.33
CA ASP A 112 -9.99 18.28 6.26
C ASP A 112 -8.67 19.07 6.31
N THR A 113 -7.86 18.91 5.29
CA THR A 113 -6.54 19.53 5.19
C THR A 113 -6.59 21.02 4.90
N VAL A 114 -7.71 21.52 4.37
CA VAL A 114 -7.90 22.94 4.01
C VAL A 114 -8.50 23.71 5.19
N ALA A 115 -9.38 23.08 5.98
CA ALA A 115 -9.98 23.68 7.17
C ALA A 115 -8.92 24.11 8.22
N ALA A 116 -7.77 23.44 8.23
CA ALA A 116 -6.62 23.78 9.06
C ALA A 116 -6.11 25.21 8.84
N SER A 117 -6.17 25.70 7.60
CA SER A 117 -5.75 27.05 7.22
C SER A 117 -6.73 28.13 7.70
N SER A 118 -7.94 27.74 8.09
CA SER A 118 -9.02 28.66 8.52
C SER A 118 -9.24 28.68 10.04
N GLY A 119 -8.41 27.98 10.83
CA GLY A 119 -8.49 27.98 12.30
C GLY A 119 -9.63 27.15 12.91
N SER A 120 -10.35 26.36 12.10
CA SER A 120 -11.37 25.41 12.58
C SER A 120 -10.74 24.06 12.97
N SER A 121 -11.50 23.21 13.69
CA SER A 121 -11.09 21.82 13.94
C SER A 121 -10.92 21.10 12.61
N SER A 122 -9.70 20.61 12.35
CA SER A 122 -9.41 19.86 11.13
C SER A 122 -10.07 18.48 11.13
N CYS A 123 -10.43 17.92 12.30
CA CYS A 123 -11.17 16.65 12.38
C CYS A 123 -12.66 16.91 12.06
N VAL A 124 -13.13 16.37 10.94
CA VAL A 124 -14.51 16.55 10.45
C VAL A 124 -15.40 15.32 10.67
N GLY A 125 -14.81 14.17 11.02
CA GLY A 125 -15.54 12.95 11.30
C GLY A 125 -14.72 11.98 12.14
N SER A 126 -15.38 11.18 12.97
CA SER A 126 -14.74 10.12 13.74
C SER A 126 -15.72 8.99 14.01
N THR A 127 -15.24 7.76 13.99
CA THR A 127 -16.02 6.59 14.39
C THR A 127 -15.16 5.62 15.19
N HIS A 128 -15.79 4.94 16.15
CA HIS A 128 -15.16 3.86 16.88
C HIS A 128 -15.29 2.56 16.10
N ILE A 129 -14.20 1.82 16.03
CA ILE A 129 -14.21 0.52 15.38
C ILE A 129 -14.00 -0.54 16.44
N ASN A 130 -15.09 -1.25 16.73
CA ASN A 130 -15.02 -2.53 17.43
C ASN A 130 -14.52 -3.55 16.41
N SER A 131 -13.20 -3.70 16.31
CA SER A 131 -12.56 -4.72 15.48
C SER A 131 -12.10 -5.92 16.30
N SER A 132 -12.04 -7.08 15.66
CA SER A 132 -11.55 -8.34 16.20
C SER A 132 -10.05 -8.35 16.54
N GLY A 133 -9.28 -7.39 16.02
CA GLY A 133 -7.83 -7.30 16.24
C GLY A 133 -7.25 -5.93 15.90
N PRO A 134 -5.92 -5.77 15.97
CA PRO A 134 -5.24 -4.56 15.56
C PRO A 134 -5.42 -4.30 14.06
N PRO A 135 -5.39 -3.03 13.61
CA PRO A 135 -5.47 -2.70 12.21
C PRO A 135 -4.23 -3.22 11.47
N ILE A 136 -4.44 -3.77 10.26
CA ILE A 136 -3.42 -4.38 9.40
C ILE A 136 -3.26 -3.57 8.10
N ALA A 137 -4.36 -3.03 7.57
CA ALA A 137 -4.35 -2.19 6.37
C ALA A 137 -5.52 -1.21 6.37
N LEU A 138 -5.33 -0.08 5.69
CA LEU A 138 -6.35 0.95 5.49
C LEU A 138 -6.22 1.49 4.06
N LYS A 139 -7.32 1.56 3.32
CA LYS A 139 -7.33 2.19 1.99
C LYS A 139 -8.67 2.83 1.70
N CYS A 140 -8.63 4.07 1.21
CA CYS A 140 -9.82 4.79 0.77
C CYS A 140 -10.05 4.60 -0.73
N HIS A 141 -11.31 4.50 -1.11
CA HIS A 141 -11.75 4.56 -2.50
C HIS A 141 -13.10 5.27 -2.54
N GLU A 142 -13.18 6.34 -3.32
CA GLU A 142 -14.35 7.23 -3.34
C GLU A 142 -14.72 7.68 -1.92
N SER A 143 -15.99 7.52 -1.53
CA SER A 143 -16.56 7.85 -0.21
C SER A 143 -16.42 6.74 0.82
N LEU A 144 -15.79 5.61 0.48
CA LEU A 144 -15.59 4.48 1.38
C LEU A 144 -14.14 4.39 1.85
N CYS A 145 -13.98 4.02 3.11
CA CYS A 145 -12.71 3.59 3.68
C CYS A 145 -12.80 2.13 4.05
N TYR A 146 -11.91 1.33 3.50
CA TYR A 146 -11.79 -0.09 3.78
C TYR A 146 -10.65 -0.29 4.76
N MET A 147 -10.92 -1.02 5.83
CA MET A 147 -9.94 -1.34 6.85
C MET A 147 -9.92 -2.85 7.09
N VAL A 148 -8.73 -3.42 7.13
CA VAL A 148 -8.52 -4.81 7.56
C VAL A 148 -7.99 -4.79 8.98
N ALA A 149 -8.64 -5.52 9.88
CA ALA A 149 -8.23 -5.65 11.27
C ALA A 149 -8.58 -7.05 11.77
N GLY A 150 -7.62 -7.75 12.39
CA GLY A 150 -7.82 -9.15 12.76
C GLY A 150 -8.20 -10.02 11.56
N SER A 151 -9.41 -10.58 11.58
CA SER A 151 -9.95 -11.50 10.55
C SER A 151 -11.17 -10.90 9.83
N GLU A 152 -11.24 -9.57 9.72
CA GLU A 152 -12.35 -8.91 9.05
C GLU A 152 -11.90 -7.70 8.23
N VAL A 153 -12.66 -7.43 7.17
CA VAL A 153 -12.63 -6.19 6.41
C VAL A 153 -13.87 -5.40 6.77
N THR A 154 -13.71 -4.20 7.29
CA THR A 154 -14.81 -3.26 7.52
C THR A 154 -14.76 -2.15 6.47
N ALA A 155 -15.86 -1.92 5.76
CA ALA A 155 -16.06 -0.73 4.97
C ALA A 155 -16.78 0.34 5.79
N ILE A 156 -16.27 1.56 5.80
CA ILE A 156 -16.80 2.71 6.53
C ILE A 156 -17.19 3.77 5.51
N ASP A 157 -18.43 4.23 5.56
CA ASP A 157 -18.89 5.40 4.80
C ASP A 157 -18.35 6.67 5.45
N LEU A 158 -17.51 7.40 4.71
CA LEU A 158 -16.82 8.60 5.18
C LEU A 158 -17.73 9.81 5.33
N ARG A 159 -18.92 9.81 4.69
CA ARG A 159 -19.90 10.89 4.84
C ARG A 159 -20.70 10.73 6.12
N THR A 160 -21.06 9.49 6.47
CA THR A 160 -21.92 9.19 7.62
C THR A 160 -21.14 8.71 8.84
N MET A 161 -19.87 8.34 8.66
CA MET A 161 -19.00 7.70 9.65
C MET A 161 -19.58 6.41 10.25
N LYS A 162 -20.43 5.72 9.48
CA LYS A 162 -21.05 4.44 9.85
C LYS A 162 -20.39 3.28 9.12
N LYS A 163 -20.41 2.09 9.75
CA LYS A 163 -20.02 0.83 9.08
C LYS A 163 -21.03 0.55 7.95
N ALA A 164 -20.54 0.50 6.72
CA ALA A 164 -21.33 0.21 5.53
C ALA A 164 -21.44 -1.30 5.30
N SER A 165 -20.35 -2.05 5.50
CA SER A 165 -20.32 -3.50 5.41
C SER A 165 -19.18 -4.10 6.24
N VAL A 166 -19.32 -5.38 6.58
CA VAL A 166 -18.27 -6.18 7.23
C VAL A 166 -18.18 -7.52 6.50
N LEU A 167 -16.97 -7.85 6.06
CA LEU A 167 -16.62 -9.13 5.46
C LEU A 167 -15.70 -9.87 6.42
N ALA A 168 -16.13 -11.03 6.91
CA ALA A 168 -15.27 -11.92 7.70
C ALA A 168 -14.35 -12.69 6.76
N LEU A 169 -13.04 -12.48 6.92
CA LEU A 169 -11.99 -13.25 6.27
C LEU A 169 -11.71 -14.40 7.25
N HIS A 170 -12.17 -15.63 6.94
CA HIS A 170 -12.03 -16.82 7.80
C HIS A 170 -10.73 -16.85 8.62
N ASN A 171 -10.75 -17.47 9.81
CA ASN A 171 -9.75 -17.43 10.91
C ASN A 171 -8.32 -17.91 10.59
N HIS A 172 -7.76 -17.45 9.47
CA HIS A 172 -6.39 -17.59 9.07
C HIS A 172 -5.66 -16.34 9.54
N GLY A 173 -4.58 -16.50 10.31
CA GLY A 173 -3.79 -15.37 10.78
C GLY A 173 -3.22 -14.60 9.59
N ILE A 174 -3.72 -13.38 9.37
CA ILE A 174 -3.28 -12.52 8.27
C ILE A 174 -1.87 -12.01 8.58
N LEU A 175 -0.91 -12.37 7.73
CA LEU A 175 0.50 -11.96 7.86
C LEU A 175 0.82 -10.73 7.03
N SER A 176 0.14 -10.57 5.89
CA SER A 176 0.27 -9.42 5.00
C SER A 176 -1.07 -9.14 4.33
N CYS A 177 -1.32 -7.90 3.96
CA CYS A 177 -2.56 -7.50 3.31
C CYS A 177 -2.32 -6.36 2.34
N GLU A 178 -2.93 -6.46 1.16
CA GLU A 178 -3.01 -5.37 0.21
C GLU A 178 -4.41 -5.25 -0.36
N MET A 179 -4.82 -4.02 -0.65
CA MET A 179 -6.19 -3.71 -1.05
C MET A 179 -6.17 -2.98 -2.38
N LEU A 180 -7.08 -3.35 -3.26
CA LEU A 180 -7.37 -2.68 -4.51
C LEU A 180 -8.88 -2.44 -4.61
N PRO A 181 -9.43 -1.48 -3.84
CA PRO A 181 -10.87 -1.31 -3.78
C PRO A 181 -11.49 -0.76 -5.06
N SER A 182 -10.68 -0.19 -5.98
CA SER A 182 -11.12 0.18 -7.33
C SER A 182 -11.56 -1.00 -8.18
N GLU A 183 -10.93 -2.17 -7.96
CA GLU A 183 -11.31 -3.44 -8.59
C GLU A 183 -12.10 -4.33 -7.64
N TRP A 184 -12.49 -3.82 -6.46
CA TRP A 184 -13.22 -4.57 -5.44
C TRP A 184 -12.42 -5.75 -4.87
N LEU A 185 -11.08 -5.69 -4.90
CA LEU A 185 -10.21 -6.78 -4.51
C LEU A 185 -9.44 -6.48 -3.23
N ILE A 186 -9.28 -7.52 -2.40
CA ILE A 186 -8.33 -7.54 -1.28
C ILE A 186 -7.53 -8.84 -1.40
N CYS A 187 -6.21 -8.75 -1.23
CA CYS A 187 -5.37 -9.92 -1.12
C CYS A 187 -4.78 -10.02 0.29
N THR A 188 -4.85 -11.20 0.89
CA THR A 188 -4.32 -11.48 2.22
C THR A 188 -3.33 -12.62 2.17
N GLY A 189 -2.10 -12.39 2.62
CA GLY A 189 -1.11 -13.43 2.84
C GLY A 189 -1.34 -14.14 4.17
N THR A 190 -1.32 -15.47 4.14
CA THR A 190 -1.48 -16.35 5.30
C THR A 190 -0.22 -17.22 5.45
N LYS A 191 -0.27 -18.25 6.31
CA LYS A 191 0.87 -19.13 6.58
C LYS A 191 1.24 -20.02 5.39
N ASP A 192 0.29 -20.35 4.52
CA ASP A 192 0.40 -21.38 3.48
C ASP A 192 -0.16 -20.94 2.11
N LYS A 193 -0.79 -19.77 2.04
CA LYS A 193 -1.33 -19.24 0.78
C LYS A 193 -1.57 -17.74 0.85
N ALA A 194 -1.70 -17.11 -0.31
CA ALA A 194 -2.39 -15.84 -0.41
C ALA A 194 -3.82 -16.06 -0.92
N LEU A 195 -4.77 -15.35 -0.32
CA LEU A 195 -6.18 -15.44 -0.66
C LEU A 195 -6.63 -14.12 -1.27
N LEU A 196 -7.31 -14.19 -2.41
CA LEU A 196 -7.91 -13.04 -3.06
C LEU A 196 -9.40 -13.00 -2.78
N TRP A 197 -9.92 -11.84 -2.38
CA TRP A 197 -11.30 -11.65 -1.94
C TRP A 197 -11.98 -10.58 -2.78
N ASP A 198 -13.25 -10.81 -3.13
CA ASP A 198 -14.13 -9.79 -3.71
C ASP A 198 -14.96 -9.14 -2.60
N ILE A 199 -14.74 -7.86 -2.35
CA ILE A 199 -15.40 -7.12 -1.26
C ILE A 199 -16.90 -6.88 -1.50
N ARG A 200 -17.40 -7.08 -2.72
CA ARG A 200 -18.83 -6.96 -3.04
C ARG A 200 -19.63 -8.17 -2.61
N LYS A 201 -18.99 -9.36 -2.57
CA LYS A 201 -19.65 -10.61 -2.22
C LYS A 201 -19.90 -10.65 -0.72
N GLY A 202 -21.01 -10.05 -0.30
CA GLY A 202 -21.46 -10.06 1.07
C GLY A 202 -21.96 -11.43 1.52
N GLN A 203 -21.50 -11.84 2.70
CA GLN A 203 -22.18 -12.65 3.73
C GLN A 203 -22.60 -14.11 3.44
N GLU A 204 -22.86 -14.55 2.21
CA GLU A 204 -23.48 -15.89 2.05
C GLU A 204 -22.50 -17.07 2.07
N LEU A 205 -21.22 -16.85 1.73
CA LEU A 205 -20.07 -17.75 1.99
C LEU A 205 -18.80 -17.01 1.53
N PRO A 206 -17.82 -16.71 2.40
CA PRO A 206 -16.58 -16.06 1.99
C PRO A 206 -15.71 -17.08 1.26
N ASN A 207 -15.97 -17.32 -0.01
CA ASN A 207 -15.06 -18.07 -0.86
C ASN A 207 -14.10 -17.09 -1.51
N ALA A 208 -12.80 -17.35 -1.35
CA ALA A 208 -11.78 -16.61 -2.06
C ALA A 208 -12.03 -16.71 -3.58
N VAL A 209 -11.83 -15.60 -4.29
CA VAL A 209 -11.86 -15.54 -5.75
C VAL A 209 -10.77 -16.42 -6.34
N ALA A 210 -9.61 -16.44 -5.69
CA ALA A 210 -8.49 -17.29 -6.04
C ALA A 210 -7.68 -17.64 -4.78
N GLU A 211 -7.13 -18.84 -4.76
CA GLU A 211 -6.13 -19.28 -3.79
C GLU A 211 -4.77 -19.37 -4.48
N LEU A 212 -3.83 -18.54 -4.04
CA LEU A 212 -2.47 -18.49 -4.56
C LEU A 212 -1.60 -19.35 -3.64
N HIS A 213 -1.37 -20.59 -4.05
CA HIS A 213 -0.69 -21.58 -3.23
C HIS A 213 0.77 -21.18 -2.95
N SER A 214 1.26 -21.48 -1.76
CA SER A 214 2.62 -21.16 -1.35
C SER A 214 3.16 -22.22 -0.40
N ASP A 215 4.45 -22.54 -0.53
CA ASP A 215 5.11 -23.52 0.34
C ASP A 215 5.49 -22.93 1.71
N GLY A 216 5.17 -21.66 1.98
CA GLY A 216 5.49 -20.98 3.22
C GLY A 216 4.67 -19.72 3.51
N PRO A 217 5.03 -18.98 4.58
CA PRO A 217 4.28 -17.82 5.03
C PRO A 217 4.43 -16.64 4.07
N VAL A 218 3.30 -16.17 3.52
CA VAL A 218 3.26 -15.03 2.62
C VAL A 218 3.28 -13.73 3.42
N THR A 219 4.48 -13.20 3.68
CA THR A 219 4.68 -11.97 4.45
C THR A 219 4.90 -10.73 3.57
N LEU A 220 5.22 -10.92 2.29
CA LEU A 220 5.41 -9.84 1.32
C LEU A 220 4.36 -9.98 0.23
N LEU A 221 3.65 -8.90 -0.04
CA LEU A 221 2.51 -8.90 -0.96
C LEU A 221 2.50 -7.60 -1.77
N HIS A 222 2.17 -7.71 -3.04
CA HIS A 222 1.80 -6.61 -3.93
C HIS A 222 0.52 -6.96 -4.69
N LEU A 223 -0.42 -6.02 -4.83
CA LEU A 223 -1.65 -6.22 -5.58
C LEU A 223 -1.92 -5.03 -6.53
N ASP A 224 -1.99 -5.34 -7.83
CA ASP A 224 -2.46 -4.40 -8.84
C ASP A 224 -3.52 -5.05 -9.76
N PRO A 225 -4.17 -4.28 -10.66
CA PRO A 225 -5.24 -4.82 -11.52
C PRO A 225 -4.83 -5.99 -12.42
N TYR A 226 -3.52 -6.22 -12.60
CA TYR A 226 -2.98 -7.20 -13.55
C TYR A 226 -2.29 -8.37 -12.84
N LYS A 227 -1.57 -8.11 -11.75
CA LYS A 227 -0.86 -9.14 -11.01
C LYS A 227 -0.97 -9.03 -9.49
N VAL A 228 -0.88 -10.19 -8.87
CA VAL A 228 -0.49 -10.34 -7.47
C VAL A 228 0.96 -10.81 -7.43
N VAL A 229 1.78 -10.19 -6.59
CA VAL A 229 3.15 -10.66 -6.35
C VAL A 229 3.26 -11.08 -4.90
N THR A 230 3.65 -12.32 -4.65
CA THR A 230 3.78 -12.90 -3.32
C THR A 230 5.24 -13.26 -3.08
N GLY A 231 5.80 -12.79 -1.97
CA GLY A 231 7.16 -13.15 -1.54
C GLY A 231 7.13 -14.01 -0.28
N VAL A 232 7.82 -15.14 -0.34
CA VAL A 232 7.98 -16.07 0.79
C VAL A 232 9.39 -15.95 1.35
N PRO A 233 9.57 -15.60 2.64
CA PRO A 233 10.90 -15.41 3.20
C PRO A 233 11.80 -16.64 3.14
N SER A 234 11.24 -17.85 3.34
CA SER A 234 12.01 -19.09 3.41
C SER A 234 12.49 -19.60 2.06
N ASP A 235 11.74 -19.29 1.00
CA ASP A 235 11.91 -19.99 -0.28
C ASP A 235 12.81 -19.19 -1.21
N CYS A 236 13.13 -17.94 -0.86
CA CYS A 236 13.87 -16.99 -1.72
C CYS A 236 13.23 -16.73 -3.08
N GLU A 237 12.03 -17.25 -3.31
CA GLU A 237 11.25 -17.07 -4.52
C GLU A 237 10.20 -15.98 -4.33
N VAL A 238 9.94 -15.29 -5.42
CA VAL A 238 8.82 -14.38 -5.59
C VAL A 238 7.93 -14.93 -6.69
N HIS A 239 6.70 -15.26 -6.34
CA HIS A 239 5.70 -15.75 -7.29
C HIS A 239 4.84 -14.59 -7.80
N VAL A 240 4.57 -14.62 -9.09
CA VAL A 240 3.77 -13.62 -9.79
C VAL A 240 2.56 -14.31 -10.38
N TRP A 241 1.38 -13.84 -10.00
CA TRP A 241 0.09 -14.44 -10.31
C TRP A 241 -0.75 -13.46 -11.11
N GLU A 242 -1.64 -13.96 -11.97
CA GLU A 242 -2.63 -13.12 -12.62
C GLU A 242 -3.77 -12.78 -11.64
N THR A 243 -4.10 -11.49 -11.52
CA THR A 243 -5.04 -11.01 -10.49
C THR A 243 -6.44 -11.60 -10.59
N ARG A 244 -6.97 -11.87 -11.78
CA ARG A 244 -8.37 -12.32 -11.92
C ARG A 244 -8.54 -13.83 -11.82
N THR A 245 -7.61 -14.57 -12.40
CA THR A 245 -7.68 -16.03 -12.49
C THR A 245 -6.96 -16.72 -11.33
N GLY A 246 -5.98 -16.05 -10.73
CA GLY A 246 -5.05 -16.67 -9.78
C GLY A 246 -4.04 -17.61 -10.44
N GLU A 247 -3.92 -17.60 -11.77
CA GLU A 247 -2.92 -18.44 -12.46
C GLU A 247 -1.51 -17.95 -12.16
N LEU A 248 -0.60 -18.88 -11.87
CA LEU A 248 0.82 -18.58 -11.70
C LEU A 248 1.43 -18.21 -13.07
N LEU A 249 1.87 -16.96 -13.20
CA LEU A 249 2.48 -16.43 -14.43
C LEU A 249 3.99 -16.63 -14.44
N ASN A 250 4.65 -16.43 -13.30
CA ASN A 250 6.10 -16.48 -13.20
C ASN A 250 6.59 -16.74 -11.77
N THR A 251 7.80 -17.27 -11.66
CA THR A 251 8.52 -17.46 -10.41
C THR A 251 9.92 -16.86 -10.56
N LEU A 252 10.29 -15.97 -9.65
CA LEU A 252 11.52 -15.19 -9.69
C LEU A 252 12.37 -15.49 -8.46
N SER A 253 13.58 -16.00 -8.69
CA SER A 253 14.51 -16.30 -7.60
C SER A 253 15.32 -15.07 -7.17
N CYS A 254 15.51 -14.93 -5.86
CA CYS A 254 16.32 -13.91 -5.20
C CYS A 254 17.70 -14.45 -4.73
N GLY A 255 18.14 -15.61 -5.22
CA GLY A 255 19.46 -16.18 -4.93
C GLY A 255 19.70 -17.49 -5.66
N GLU A 256 20.82 -18.17 -5.41
CA GLU A 256 21.02 -19.54 -5.86
C GLU A 256 20.18 -20.51 -4.99
N PRO A 257 19.62 -21.60 -5.57
CA PRO A 257 18.94 -22.63 -4.80
C PRO A 257 19.88 -23.19 -3.73
N ALA A 258 19.30 -23.55 -2.57
CA ALA A 258 20.05 -23.92 -1.38
C ALA A 258 20.77 -25.29 -1.52
N ASP A 259 21.84 -25.35 -2.31
CA ASP A 259 22.64 -26.57 -2.48
C ASP A 259 23.77 -26.71 -1.44
N LEU A 260 24.00 -25.69 -0.60
CA LEU A 260 25.07 -25.69 0.40
C LEU A 260 24.64 -25.11 1.75
N GLY A 261 23.74 -25.80 2.47
CA GLY A 261 23.59 -25.73 3.94
C GLY A 261 23.24 -24.38 4.59
N GLY A 262 23.16 -23.31 3.82
CA GLY A 262 22.87 -21.97 4.29
C GLY A 262 21.55 -21.47 3.72
N ARG A 263 20.70 -20.95 4.61
CA ARG A 263 19.37 -20.48 4.23
C ARG A 263 19.48 -19.10 3.62
N SER A 264 19.22 -19.02 2.32
CA SER A 264 18.90 -17.75 1.68
C SER A 264 17.52 -17.29 2.18
N ARG A 265 17.34 -15.98 2.40
CA ARG A 265 16.08 -15.41 2.90
C ARG A 265 15.68 -14.18 2.11
N LEU A 266 14.43 -14.13 1.65
CA LEU A 266 13.83 -12.90 1.12
C LEU A 266 13.42 -11.98 2.28
N SER A 267 13.89 -10.74 2.24
CA SER A 267 13.71 -9.75 3.32
C SER A 267 12.81 -8.57 2.93
N ALA A 268 12.84 -8.17 1.66
CA ALA A 268 12.02 -7.09 1.15
C ALA A 268 11.72 -7.27 -0.33
N MET A 269 10.58 -6.73 -0.75
CA MET A 269 10.11 -6.70 -2.12
C MET A 269 9.46 -5.36 -2.41
N ALA A 270 9.71 -4.82 -3.60
CA ALA A 270 9.02 -3.65 -4.11
C ALA A 270 8.65 -3.87 -5.58
N VAL A 271 7.43 -3.47 -5.94
CA VAL A 271 6.87 -3.67 -7.28
C VAL A 271 6.35 -2.33 -7.79
N ASP A 272 6.76 -1.95 -9.00
CA ASP A 272 6.29 -0.74 -9.68
C ASP A 272 6.05 -1.05 -11.16
N GLY A 273 4.78 -1.23 -11.54
CA GLY A 273 4.42 -1.64 -12.89
C GLY A 273 5.16 -2.92 -13.31
N CYS A 274 5.97 -2.85 -14.36
CA CYS A 274 6.77 -3.98 -14.87
C CYS A 274 8.13 -4.15 -14.16
N ARG A 275 8.39 -3.45 -13.04
CA ARG A 275 9.66 -3.50 -12.32
C ARG A 275 9.48 -4.18 -10.98
N ILE A 276 10.38 -5.10 -10.65
CA ILE A 276 10.38 -5.82 -9.39
C ILE A 276 11.79 -5.74 -8.80
N ALA A 277 11.88 -5.21 -7.59
CA ALA A 277 13.10 -5.22 -6.78
C ALA A 277 12.93 -6.19 -5.62
N MET A 278 13.93 -7.03 -5.41
CA MET A 278 13.97 -8.06 -4.37
C MET A 278 15.27 -7.93 -3.61
N ALA A 279 15.19 -7.99 -2.29
CA ALA A 279 16.36 -7.96 -1.43
C ALA A 279 16.32 -9.14 -0.46
N GLY A 280 17.44 -9.84 -0.34
CA GLY A 280 17.58 -10.98 0.54
C GLY A 280 18.97 -11.09 1.16
N SER A 281 19.13 -12.09 2.01
CA SER A 281 20.42 -12.47 2.58
C SER A 281 20.72 -13.90 2.15
N SER A 282 21.89 -14.13 1.57
CA SER A 282 22.47 -15.46 1.38
C SER A 282 23.62 -15.67 2.38
N PRO A 283 24.14 -16.89 2.53
CA PRO A 283 25.33 -17.17 3.33
C PRO A 283 26.57 -16.37 2.90
N GLU A 284 26.58 -15.93 1.64
CA GLU A 284 27.69 -15.20 1.01
C GLU A 284 27.54 -13.67 1.12
N GLY A 285 26.39 -13.17 1.58
CA GLY A 285 26.13 -11.75 1.80
C GLY A 285 24.70 -11.32 1.51
N SER A 286 24.46 -10.00 1.53
CA SER A 286 23.18 -9.44 1.09
C SER A 286 23.07 -9.46 -0.43
N VAL A 287 21.99 -10.03 -0.96
CA VAL A 287 21.73 -10.10 -2.40
C VAL A 287 20.61 -9.13 -2.76
N PHE A 288 20.81 -8.37 -3.84
CA PHE A 288 19.81 -7.46 -4.38
C PHE A 288 19.58 -7.78 -5.86
N HIS A 289 18.34 -8.08 -6.21
CA HIS A 289 17.93 -8.35 -7.58
C HIS A 289 16.93 -7.29 -8.04
N TYR A 290 17.22 -6.68 -9.18
CA TYR A 290 16.29 -5.79 -9.86
C TYR A 290 15.96 -6.38 -11.23
N ARG A 291 14.67 -6.60 -11.48
CA ARG A 291 14.14 -7.10 -12.75
C ARG A 291 13.28 -6.00 -13.38
N ASP A 292 13.61 -5.64 -14.61
CA ASP A 292 12.85 -4.68 -15.41
C ASP A 292 12.28 -5.38 -16.65
N PHE A 293 10.96 -5.50 -16.68
CA PHE A 293 10.22 -6.20 -17.73
C PHE A 293 9.59 -5.24 -18.74
N VAL A 294 9.98 -3.96 -18.77
CA VAL A 294 9.41 -2.98 -19.71
C VAL A 294 9.60 -3.38 -21.18
N LYS A 295 10.67 -4.13 -21.50
CA LYS A 295 10.98 -4.60 -22.85
C LYS A 295 10.70 -6.09 -23.07
N SER A 296 10.17 -6.81 -22.09
CA SER A 296 9.88 -8.24 -22.28
C SER A 296 8.62 -8.40 -23.13
N SER A 297 8.71 -9.24 -24.14
CA SER A 297 7.56 -9.72 -24.91
C SER A 297 7.18 -11.12 -24.45
N ALA A 298 5.88 -11.41 -24.37
CA ALA A 298 5.40 -12.78 -24.29
C ALA A 298 5.26 -13.35 -25.71
N PRO A 299 5.64 -14.61 -25.96
CA PRO A 299 5.23 -15.30 -27.18
C PRO A 299 3.70 -15.36 -27.24
N VAL A 300 3.12 -14.99 -28.38
CA VAL A 300 1.67 -15.05 -28.61
C VAL A 300 1.21 -16.50 -28.46
N SER A 301 0.31 -16.76 -27.51
CA SER A 301 -0.36 -18.06 -27.40
C SER A 301 -1.38 -18.25 -28.53
N LEU A 302 -1.56 -19.51 -28.93
CA LEU A 302 -2.53 -20.01 -29.93
C LEU A 302 -3.94 -19.39 -29.76
N PRO A 303 -4.73 -19.31 -30.86
CA PRO A 303 -6.05 -18.67 -30.83
C PRO A 303 -6.95 -19.27 -29.74
N GLY A 304 -7.40 -18.42 -28.80
CA GLY A 304 -8.31 -18.78 -27.71
C GLY A 304 -7.81 -18.49 -26.30
N LYS A 305 -6.52 -18.20 -26.09
CA LYS A 305 -6.00 -17.69 -24.79
C LYS A 305 -5.78 -16.18 -24.85
N GLU A 306 -6.38 -15.44 -23.92
CA GLU A 306 -6.14 -14.00 -23.79
C GLU A 306 -4.64 -13.72 -23.58
N VAL A 307 -4.13 -12.70 -24.28
CA VAL A 307 -2.75 -12.26 -24.11
C VAL A 307 -2.57 -11.72 -22.70
N SER A 308 -1.64 -12.32 -21.94
CA SER A 308 -1.32 -11.89 -20.58
C SER A 308 -1.05 -10.38 -20.55
N ARG A 309 -1.87 -9.64 -19.80
CA ARG A 309 -1.73 -8.18 -19.62
C ARG A 309 -0.50 -7.81 -18.77
N PHE A 310 0.21 -8.83 -18.28
CA PHE A 310 1.35 -8.80 -17.37
C PHE A 310 2.47 -7.81 -17.75
N TRP A 311 2.76 -7.65 -19.03
CA TRP A 311 3.94 -6.90 -19.50
C TRP A 311 3.65 -5.50 -20.03
N ARG A 312 2.40 -5.03 -19.97
CA ARG A 312 2.08 -3.71 -20.54
C ARG A 312 2.59 -2.59 -19.62
N PRO A 313 3.39 -1.63 -20.13
CA PRO A 313 3.78 -0.46 -19.37
C PRO A 313 2.55 0.28 -18.86
N GLN A 314 2.58 0.70 -17.60
CA GLN A 314 1.62 1.66 -17.07
C GLN A 314 1.97 3.05 -17.63
N PHE A 315 1.56 3.35 -18.85
CA PHE A 315 1.45 4.75 -19.25
C PHE A 315 0.34 5.35 -18.39
N GLY A 316 0.67 6.46 -17.71
CA GLY A 316 -0.23 7.11 -16.78
C GLY A 316 -1.60 7.34 -17.39
N TYR A 317 -2.65 7.15 -16.59
CA TYR A 317 -3.96 7.70 -16.86
C TYR A 317 -3.79 9.18 -17.18
N ASN A 318 -3.78 9.53 -18.46
CA ASN A 318 -4.16 10.87 -18.86
C ASN A 318 -5.66 10.96 -18.59
N ASP A 319 -6.04 11.89 -17.70
CA ASP A 319 -7.37 12.49 -17.70
C ASP A 319 -7.55 13.17 -19.06
N SER A 320 -7.97 12.40 -20.06
CA SER A 320 -8.47 12.90 -21.33
C SER A 320 -9.46 11.89 -21.88
N ASP A 321 -10.51 11.63 -21.11
CA ASP A 321 -11.81 11.29 -21.70
C ASP A 321 -12.62 12.60 -21.76
N ASP A 322 -12.18 13.50 -22.64
CA ASP A 322 -13.02 14.54 -23.25
C ASP A 322 -13.45 13.97 -24.61
N GLU A 323 -14.58 13.27 -24.66
CA GLU A 323 -15.52 13.10 -25.79
C GLU A 323 -16.86 12.67 -25.16
N GLU A 324 -18.02 13.31 -25.31
CA GLU A 324 -18.60 14.23 -26.32
C GLU A 324 -19.15 15.53 -25.71
#